data_AF-A0A967ZBG3-F1
#
_entry.id   AF-A0A967ZBG3-F1
#
_cell.length_a   1.000
_cell.length_b   1.000
_cell.length_c   1.000
_cell.angle_alpha   90.00
_cell.angle_beta   90.00
_cell.angle_gamma   90.00
#
_symmetry.space_group_name_H-M   'P 1'
#
loop_
_entity.id
_entity.type
_entity.pdbx_description
1 polymer ?
#
loop_
_entity_poly.entity_id
_entity_poly.type
_entity_poly.pdbx_seq_one_letter_code
_entity_poly.pdbx_strand_id
1 'polypeptide(L)' 'STTAIVSDGVFGFSRNPIYVSDTILYIGLGLILDTWWALIFTPIVIWIMSTGVIAREEAYLEKKFGNDYLEYKRKVRRWF' A
#
# COMPACT_ATOMS: atom_id res chain seq x y z
N SER A 1 -6.43 -1.46 -19.24
CA SER A 1 -7.58 -1.06 -18.41
C SER A 1 -7.81 -2.08 -17.31
N THR A 2 -7.79 -1.70 -16.02
CA THR A 2 -8.13 -2.61 -14.90
C THR A 2 -9.61 -2.97 -14.98
N THR A 3 -9.95 -4.25 -15.09
CA THR A 3 -11.33 -4.73 -15.35
C THR A 3 -12.03 -5.32 -14.13
N ALA A 4 -11.27 -5.71 -13.10
CA ALA A 4 -11.81 -6.33 -11.89
C ALA A 4 -10.99 -5.94 -10.64
N ILE A 5 -11.61 -6.07 -9.47
CA ILE A 5 -10.94 -6.00 -8.16
C ILE A 5 -10.47 -7.41 -7.83
N VAL A 6 -9.17 -7.57 -7.60
CA VAL A 6 -8.60 -8.83 -7.11
C VAL A 6 -8.54 -8.75 -5.59
N SER A 7 -9.25 -9.62 -4.89
CA SER A 7 -9.28 -9.66 -3.42
C SER A 7 -8.65 -10.92 -2.83
N ASP A 8 -8.15 -11.83 -3.65
CA ASP A 8 -7.56 -13.09 -3.21
C ASP A 8 -6.04 -12.97 -3.03
N GLY A 9 -5.46 -13.94 -2.31
CA GLY A 9 -4.02 -14.00 -2.07
C GLY A 9 -3.49 -12.76 -1.36
N VAL A 10 -2.42 -12.16 -1.87
CA VAL A 10 -1.75 -10.99 -1.27
C VAL A 10 -2.67 -9.77 -1.16
N PHE A 11 -3.62 -9.61 -2.10
CA PHE A 11 -4.61 -8.53 -2.06
C PHE A 11 -5.73 -8.78 -1.04
N GLY A 12 -5.83 -9.98 -0.47
CA GLY A 12 -6.71 -10.26 0.66
C GLY A 12 -6.13 -9.83 2.00
N PHE A 13 -4.80 -9.73 2.10
CA PHE A 13 -4.10 -9.33 3.33
C PHE A 13 -3.91 -7.81 3.43
N SER A 14 -3.73 -7.13 2.30
CA SER A 14 -3.63 -5.68 2.24
C SER A 14 -4.16 -5.21 0.91
N ARG A 15 -4.80 -4.04 0.89
CA ARG A 15 -5.16 -3.38 -0.37
C ARG A 15 -3.96 -2.91 -1.19
N ASN A 16 -2.80 -2.78 -0.55
CA ASN A 16 -1.61 -2.15 -1.09
C ASN A 16 -0.35 -3.02 -0.86
N PRO A 17 -0.34 -4.30 -1.28
CA PRO A 17 0.73 -5.25 -0.93
C PRO A 17 2.07 -4.90 -1.57
N ILE A 18 2.08 -4.17 -2.69
CA ILE A 18 3.31 -3.63 -3.31
C ILE A 18 4.00 -2.67 -2.35
N TYR A 19 3.27 -1.70 -1.79
CA TYR A 19 3.84 -0.71 -0.86
C TYR A 19 4.33 -1.34 0.44
N VAL A 20 3.70 -2.44 0.88
CA VAL A 20 4.20 -3.25 2.00
C VAL A 20 5.55 -3.88 1.63
N SER A 21 5.65 -4.48 0.45
CA SER A 21 6.88 -5.11 -0.05
C SER A 21 8.00 -4.08 -0.21
N ASP A 22 7.70 -2.90 -0.77
CA ASP A 22 8.65 -1.81 -0.93
C ASP A 22 9.13 -1.28 0.41
N THR A 23 8.25 -1.20 1.41
CA THR A 23 8.62 -0.81 2.77
C THR A 23 9.59 -1.82 3.39
N ILE A 24 9.30 -3.12 3.26
CA ILE A 24 10.18 -4.18 3.76
C ILE A 24 11.54 -4.14 3.04
N LEU A 25 11.54 -3.95 1.72
CA LEU A 25 12.75 -3.85 0.91
C LEU A 25 13.58 -2.64 1.34
N TYR A 26 12.95 -1.48 1.54
CA TYR A 26 13.62 -0.26 1.96
C TYR A 26 14.28 -0.41 3.33
N ILE A 27 13.59 -1.03 4.29
CA ILE A 27 14.15 -1.35 5.61
C ILE A 27 15.32 -2.33 5.47
N GLY A 28 15.14 -3.41 4.70
CA GLY A 28 16.18 -4.42 4.48
C GLY A 28 17.44 -3.84 3.87
N LEU A 29 17.30 -2.97 2.85
CA LEU A 29 18.42 -2.24 2.26
C LEU A 29 19.08 -1.29 3.25
N GLY A 30 18.29 -0.56 4.05
CA GLY A 30 18.82 0.30 5.10
C GLY A 30 19.68 -0.46 6.12
N LEU A 31 19.28 -1.68 6.48
CA LEU A 31 20.05 -2.57 7.36
C LEU A 31 21.32 -3.12 6.68
N ILE A 32 21.22 -3.60 5.44
CA ILE A 32 22.37 -4.15 4.70
C ILE A 32 23.46 -3.09 4.47
N LEU A 33 23.05 -1.84 4.22
CA LEU A 33 23.94 -0.71 3.95
C LEU A 33 24.35 0.06 5.23
N ASP A 34 24.00 -0.44 6.41
CA ASP A 34 24.26 0.20 7.72
C ASP A 34 23.84 1.69 7.76
N THR A 35 22.76 2.02 7.07
CA THR A 35 22.29 3.39 6.88
C THR A 35 21.13 3.68 7.84
N TRP A 36 21.47 3.98 9.09
CA TRP A 36 20.50 4.25 10.16
C TRP A 36 19.53 5.39 9.83
N TRP A 37 19.97 6.40 9.07
CA TRP A 37 19.11 7.48 8.59
C TRP A 37 17.94 6.96 7.74
N ALA A 38 18.16 5.95 6.89
CA ALA A 38 17.09 5.37 6.07
C ALA A 38 15.99 4.76 6.95
N LEU A 39 16.38 4.09 8.04
CA LEU A 39 15.43 3.53 9.00
C LEU A 39 14.65 4.63 9.73
N ILE A 40 15.31 5.72 10.13
CA ILE A 40 14.67 6.87 10.79
C ILE A 40 13.67 7.55 9.86
N PHE A 41 13.98 7.68 8.57
CA PHE A 41 13.08 8.31 7.59
C PHE A 41 11.98 7.38 7.06
N THR A 42 12.06 6.07 7.34
CA THR A 42 11.07 5.09 6.85
C THR A 42 9.62 5.45 7.22
N PRO A 43 9.28 5.84 8.47
CA PRO A 43 7.91 6.24 8.80
C PRO A 43 7.43 7.47 8.01
N ILE A 44 8.33 8.41 7.71
CA ILE A 44 8.02 9.61 6.92
C ILE A 44 7.73 9.21 5.47
N VAL A 45 8.55 8.34 4.88
CA VAL A 45 8.33 7.83 3.51
C VAL A 45 7.00 7.08 3.42
N ILE A 46 6.70 6.18 4.38
CA ILE A 46 5.41 5.48 4.45
C ILE A 46 4.25 6.47 4.51
N TRP A 47 4.35 7.51 5.34
CA TRP A 47 3.31 8.52 5.48
C TRP A 47 3.08 9.31 4.18
N ILE A 48 4.17 9.75 3.52
CA ILE A 48 4.10 10.44 2.22
C ILE A 48 3.47 9.55 1.15
N MET A 49 3.88 8.28 1.06
CA MET A 49 3.33 7.34 0.09
C MET A 49 1.85 7.05 0.36
N SER A 50 1.49 6.85 1.63
CA SER A 50 0.11 6.56 2.06
C SER A 50 -0.85 7.72 1.73
N THR A 51 -0.41 8.96 1.92
CA THR A 51 -1.25 10.15 1.72
C THR A 51 -1.17 10.71 0.30
N GLY A 52 0.00 10.67 -0.33
CA GLY A 52 0.25 11.27 -1.64
C GLY A 52 -0.07 10.35 -2.82
N VAL A 53 0.14 9.04 -2.67
CA VAL A 53 0.00 8.07 -3.76
C VAL A 53 -1.18 7.13 -3.49
N ILE A 54 -1.12 6.35 -2.41
CA ILE A 54 -2.12 5.31 -2.10
C ILE A 54 -3.53 5.92 -2.01
N ALA A 55 -3.69 7.05 -1.31
CA ALA A 55 -4.99 7.69 -1.19
C ALA A 55 -5.58 8.12 -2.54
N ARG A 56 -4.75 8.56 -3.49
CA ARG A 56 -5.19 8.95 -4.84
C ARG A 56 -5.58 7.73 -5.67
N GLU A 57 -4.81 6.64 -5.57
CA GLU A 57 -5.14 5.37 -6.22
C GLU A 57 -6.44 4.79 -5.68
N GLU A 58 -6.63 4.75 -4.36
CA GLU A 58 -7.87 4.28 -3.75
C GLU A 58 -9.07 5.14 -4.19
N ALA A 59 -8.93 6.48 -4.25
CA ALA A 59 -10.00 7.37 -4.71
C ALA A 59 -10.34 7.14 -6.20
N TYR A 60 -9.34 6.86 -7.04
CA TYR A 60 -9.57 6.47 -8.43
C TYR A 60 -10.32 5.14 -8.54
N LEU A 61 -9.94 4.14 -7.74
CA LEU A 61 -10.60 2.83 -7.71
C LEU A 61 -12.04 2.92 -7.17
N GLU A 62 -12.27 3.74 -6.15
CA GLU A 62 -13.62 4.07 -5.66
C GLU A 62 -14.49 4.68 -6.75
N LYS A 63 -13.97 5.68 -7.48
CA LYS A 63 -14.71 6.30 -8.58
C LYS A 63 -15.03 5.31 -9.70
N LYS A 64 -14.12 4.37 -9.96
CA LYS A 64 -14.21 3.43 -11.07
C LYS A 64 -15.11 2.23 -10.79
N PHE A 65 -15.01 1.65 -9.60
CA PHE A 65 -15.70 0.41 -9.23
C PHE A 65 -16.83 0.62 -8.21
N GLY A 66 -16.96 1.82 -7.64
CA GLY A 66 -18.07 2.18 -6.76
C GLY A 66 -18.21 1.23 -5.57
N ASN A 67 -19.41 0.65 -5.44
CA ASN A 67 -19.78 -0.19 -4.30
C ASN A 67 -18.90 -1.44 -4.15
N ASP A 68 -18.44 -2.04 -5.24
CA ASP A 68 -17.60 -3.25 -5.18
C ASP A 68 -16.28 -2.96 -4.45
N TYR A 69 -15.70 -1.79 -4.72
CA TYR A 69 -14.48 -1.37 -4.04
C TYR A 69 -14.73 -0.92 -2.60
N LEU A 70 -15.88 -0.30 -2.32
CA LEU A 70 -16.27 0.02 -0.93
C LEU A 70 -16.47 -1.25 -0.09
N GLU A 71 -17.04 -2.31 -0.66
CA GLU A 71 -17.15 -3.59 0.02
C GLU A 71 -15.79 -4.24 0.27
N TYR A 72 -14.91 -4.22 -0.74
CA TYR A 72 -13.53 -4.65 -0.59
C TYR A 72 -12.80 -3.86 0.51
N LYS A 73 -12.95 -2.53 0.55
CA LYS A 73 -12.36 -1.68 1.60
C LYS A 73 -12.82 -2.01 3.02
N ARG A 74 -14.04 -2.54 3.18
CA ARG A 74 -14.56 -2.98 4.48
C ARG A 74 -13.95 -4.30 4.93
N LYS A 75 -13.60 -5.18 3.99
CA LYS A 75 -13.04 -6.51 4.26
C LYS A 75 -11.53 -6.48 4.45
N VAL A 76 -10.83 -5.63 3.70
CA VAL A 76 -9.36 -5.58 3.65
C VAL A 76 -8.86 -4.20 4.04
N ARG A 77 -7.90 -4.13 4.98
CA ARG A 77 -7.34 -2.86 5.44
C ARG A 77 -6.33 -2.30 4.45
N ARG A 78 -6.03 -0.99 4.59
CA ARG A 78 -5.04 -0.31 3.75
C ARG A 78 -3.65 -0.90 3.96
N TRP A 79 -3.28 -1.10 5.22
CA TRP A 79 -2.07 -1.76 5.69
C TRP A 79 -2.54 -2.86 6.66
N PHE A 80 -2.18 -4.12 6.38
CA PHE A 80 -2.48 -5.33 7.17
C PHE A 80 -3.87 -5.41 7.82
#